data_AF-A0A953H6T9-F1
#
_entry.id   AF-A0A953H6T9-F1
#
_cell.length_a   1.000
_cell.length_b   1.000
_cell.length_c   1.000
_cell.angle_alpha   90.00
_cell.angle_beta   90.00
_cell.angle_gamma   90.00
#
_symmetry.space_group_name_H-M   'P 1'
#
loop_
_entity.id
_entity.type
_entity.pdbx_description
1 polymer ?
#
loop_
_entity_poly.entity_id
_entity_poly.type
_entity_poly.pdbx_seq_one_letter_code
_entity_poly.pdbx_strand_id
1 'polypeptide(L)'
;MIRYGGNFFLTHSLEYVYNQNLETGNGLPFTPPISVMTEISWKPDRNRNQEEGFQCAVTGHYFAPQNRVDINEPVTDGYFLFHASASWKKKINQDYISLFLRANNLFDTYYLNNMSRYRILNLPEQGFNLQFLVRYEF
;
A
#
# COMPACT_ATOMS: atom_id res chain seq x y z
N MET A 1 -13.60 -3.25 -7.96
CA MET A 1 -13.87 -4.23 -6.88
C MET A 1 -14.53 -5.44 -7.51
N ILE A 2 -13.82 -6.56 -7.63
CA ILE A 2 -14.37 -7.82 -8.18
C ILE A 2 -14.64 -8.74 -6.99
N ARG A 3 -15.86 -9.28 -6.89
CA ARG A 3 -16.31 -10.14 -5.77
C ARG A 3 -16.18 -11.61 -6.15
N TYR A 4 -15.47 -12.40 -5.35
CA TYR A 4 -15.39 -13.86 -5.49
C TYR A 4 -15.90 -14.52 -4.20
N GLY A 5 -17.16 -14.99 -4.18
CA GLY A 5 -17.74 -15.66 -3.00
C GLY A 5 -17.99 -14.71 -1.82
N GLY A 6 -19.00 -15.01 -0.99
CA GLY A 6 -19.70 -14.05 -0.14
C GLY A 6 -18.89 -13.22 0.89
N ASN A 7 -17.62 -13.54 1.13
CA ASN A 7 -16.80 -12.98 2.22
C ASN A 7 -15.39 -12.55 1.80
N PHE A 8 -14.99 -12.73 0.54
CA PHE A 8 -13.68 -12.31 0.04
C PHE A 8 -13.81 -11.16 -0.94
N PHE A 9 -12.93 -10.17 -0.81
CA PHE A 9 -12.86 -9.04 -1.72
C PHE A 9 -11.45 -8.94 -2.30
N LEU A 10 -11.39 -8.85 -3.62
CA LEU A 10 -10.16 -8.60 -4.35
C LEU A 10 -10.17 -7.16 -4.86
N THR A 11 -9.12 -6.43 -4.50
CA THR A 11 -8.81 -5.09 -5.04
C THR A 11 -7.50 -5.19 -5.81
N HIS A 12 -7.46 -4.60 -7.00
CA HIS A 12 -6.27 -4.58 -7.84
C HIS A 12 -6.14 -3.20 -8.47
N SER A 13 -4.93 -2.67 -8.49
CA SER A 13 -4.58 -1.37 -9.06
C SER A 13 -3.31 -1.49 -9.88
N LEU A 14 -3.27 -0.86 -11.04
CA LEU A 14 -2.09 -0.73 -11.90
C LEU A 14 -1.90 0.75 -12.20
N GLU A 15 -0.69 1.25 -12.01
CA GLU A 15 -0.34 2.65 -12.25
C GLU A 15 0.84 2.73 -13.22
N TYR A 16 0.74 3.66 -14.17
CA TYR A 16 1.80 3.96 -15.13
C TYR A 16 1.79 5.45 -15.44
N VAL A 17 2.97 6.07 -15.40
CA VAL A 17 3.17 7.46 -15.76
C VAL A 17 4.26 7.52 -16.82
N TYR A 18 3.94 8.16 -17.94
CA TYR A 18 4.92 8.52 -18.96
C TYR A 18 5.02 10.03 -19.05
N ASN A 19 6.25 10.54 -19.00
CA ASN A 19 6.53 11.94 -19.22
C ASN A 19 7.84 12.11 -19.98
N GLN A 20 8.01 13.33 -20.50
CA GLN A 20 9.13 13.66 -21.34
C GLN A 20 9.41 15.17 -21.29
N ASN A 21 10.68 15.52 -21.14
CA ASN A 21 11.17 16.85 -21.44
C ASN A 21 11.21 17.03 -22.97
N LEU A 22 10.54 18.05 -23.51
CA LEU A 22 10.40 18.26 -24.96
C LEU A 22 11.68 18.76 -25.63
N GLU A 23 12.64 19.31 -24.87
CA GLU A 23 13.92 19.79 -25.40
C GLU A 23 14.98 18.69 -25.38
N THR A 24 15.10 17.95 -24.26
CA THR A 24 16.15 16.94 -24.08
C THR A 24 15.69 15.52 -24.44
N GLY A 25 14.39 15.27 -24.50
CA GLY A 25 13.81 13.95 -24.74
C GLY A 25 13.82 12.99 -23.54
N ASN A 26 14.44 13.37 -22.41
CA ASN A 26 14.57 12.56 -21.20
C ASN A 26 13.27 12.47 -20.39
N GLY A 27 13.24 11.58 -19.39
CA GLY A 27 12.17 11.58 -18.38
C GLY A 27 12.24 12.80 -17.47
N LEU A 28 11.14 13.15 -16.82
CA LEU A 28 11.15 14.18 -15.78
C LEU A 28 11.66 13.61 -14.45
N PRO A 29 12.27 14.44 -13.58
CA PRO A 29 12.70 14.01 -12.26
C PRO A 29 11.58 13.40 -11.42
N PHE A 30 11.91 12.40 -10.60
CA PHE A 30 10.99 11.80 -9.62
C PHE A 30 9.74 11.18 -10.26
N THR A 31 9.87 10.66 -11.47
CA THR A 31 8.78 9.96 -12.16
C THR A 31 8.52 8.60 -11.50
N PRO A 32 7.29 8.30 -11.05
CA PRO A 32 7.00 7.00 -10.46
C PRO A 32 7.25 5.86 -11.47
N PRO A 33 7.78 4.71 -11.03
CA PRO A 33 7.82 3.52 -11.86
C PRO A 33 6.40 2.98 -12.10
N ILE A 34 6.28 2.01 -13.00
CA ILE A 34 5.08 1.16 -13.05
C ILE A 34 4.90 0.50 -11.69
N SER A 35 3.70 0.57 -11.13
CA SER A 35 3.35 -0.16 -9.92
C SER A 35 2.09 -1.00 -10.11
N VAL A 36 2.04 -2.12 -9.39
CA VAL A 36 0.90 -3.03 -9.37
C VAL A 36 0.62 -3.39 -7.92
N MET A 37 -0.57 -3.06 -7.44
CA MET A 37 -1.02 -3.38 -6.10
C MET A 37 -2.16 -4.39 -6.17
N THR A 38 -2.07 -5.47 -5.41
CA THR A 38 -3.13 -6.46 -5.25
C THR A 38 -3.41 -6.66 -3.77
N GLU A 39 -4.66 -6.48 -3.38
CA GLU A 39 -5.13 -6.71 -2.01
C GLU A 39 -6.22 -7.79 -2.03
N ILE A 40 -6.05 -8.77 -1.16
CA ILE A 40 -7.08 -9.77 -0.85
C ILE A 40 -7.53 -9.49 0.58
N SER A 41 -8.82 -9.21 0.74
CA SER A 41 -9.42 -9.02 2.06
C SER A 41 -10.52 -10.04 2.31
N TRP A 42 -10.67 -10.39 3.58
CA TRP A 42 -11.66 -11.33 4.05
C TRP A 42 -12.47 -10.72 5.18
N LYS A 43 -13.79 -10.89 5.10
CA LYS A 43 -14.75 -10.47 6.12
C LYS A 43 -15.66 -11.66 6.47
N PRO A 44 -15.36 -12.41 7.55
CA PRO A 44 -16.07 -13.65 7.92
C PRO A 44 -17.58 -13.50 8.08
N ASP A 45 -18.02 -12.40 8.67
CA ASP A 45 -19.40 -12.19 9.06
C ASP A 45 -20.01 -10.98 8.37
N ARG A 46 -21.18 -11.22 7.76
CA ARG A 46 -22.12 -10.18 7.39
C ARG A 46 -23.20 -10.15 8.48
N ASN A 47 -22.82 -9.65 9.66
CA ASN A 47 -23.80 -9.43 10.72
C ASN A 47 -24.90 -8.48 10.21
N ARG A 48 -26.09 -8.49 10.81
CA ARG A 48 -27.25 -7.69 10.34
C ARG A 48 -26.92 -6.18 10.24
N ASN A 49 -25.95 -5.72 11.05
CA ASN A 49 -25.23 -4.46 10.90
C ASN A 49 -23.95 -4.65 10.07
N GLN A 50 -23.90 -4.07 8.88
CA GLN A 50 -22.75 -4.14 7.97
C GLN A 50 -21.46 -3.50 8.53
N GLU A 51 -21.58 -2.74 9.62
CA GLU A 51 -20.49 -2.00 10.27
C GLU A 51 -19.74 -2.80 11.34
N GLU A 52 -20.27 -3.93 11.79
CA GLU A 52 -19.64 -4.76 12.83
C GLU A 52 -18.94 -5.97 12.24
N GLY A 53 -17.90 -6.44 12.93
CA GLY A 53 -17.20 -7.67 12.61
C GLY A 53 -15.69 -7.51 12.50
N PHE A 54 -15.06 -8.66 12.26
CA PHE A 54 -13.64 -8.75 11.95
C PHE A 54 -13.43 -8.61 10.44
N GLN A 55 -12.34 -7.98 10.04
CA GLN A 55 -11.84 -7.96 8.68
C GLN A 55 -10.33 -8.11 8.71
N CYS A 56 -9.76 -8.86 7.77
CA CYS A 56 -8.33 -8.84 7.54
C CYS A 56 -8.03 -8.68 6.05
N ALA A 57 -6.83 -8.21 5.75
CA ALA A 57 -6.35 -8.06 4.39
C ALA A 57 -4.85 -8.32 4.31
N VAL A 58 -4.42 -8.84 3.17
CA VAL A 58 -3.02 -8.93 2.77
C VAL A 58 -2.87 -8.23 1.42
N THR A 59 -1.79 -7.46 1.29
CA THR A 59 -1.55 -6.61 0.12
C THR A 59 -0.14 -6.82 -0.38
N GLY A 60 -0.01 -7.21 -1.64
CA GLY A 60 1.25 -7.20 -2.38
C GLY A 60 1.33 -5.95 -3.24
N HIS A 61 2.44 -5.23 -3.18
CA HIS A 61 2.67 -4.02 -3.97
C HIS A 61 4.01 -4.12 -4.68
N TYR A 62 3.96 -4.32 -5.98
CA TYR A 62 5.11 -4.40 -6.86
C TYR A 62 5.41 -3.03 -7.48
N PHE A 63 6.69 -2.67 -7.52
CA PHE A 63 7.21 -1.52 -8.24
C PHE A 63 8.30 -2.01 -9.20
N ALA A 64 8.15 -1.69 -10.48
CA ALA A 64 9.14 -2.02 -11.49
C ALA A 64 10.41 -1.16 -11.34
N PRO A 65 11.56 -1.60 -11.89
CA PRO A 65 12.73 -0.74 -12.00
C PRO A 65 12.41 0.55 -12.78
N GLN A 66 12.92 1.70 -12.32
CA GLN A 66 12.80 2.98 -13.02
C GLN A 66 14.14 3.33 -13.68
N ASN A 67 14.16 3.24 -15.00
CA ASN A 67 15.34 3.55 -15.82
C ASN A 67 15.17 4.83 -16.64
N ARG A 68 13.95 5.40 -16.69
CA ARG A 68 13.65 6.63 -17.42
C ARG A 68 13.69 7.81 -16.44
N VAL A 69 14.87 8.36 -16.26
CA VAL A 69 15.19 9.42 -15.29
C VAL A 69 15.69 10.67 -16.00
N ASP A 70 15.73 11.79 -15.30
CA ASP A 70 16.34 13.01 -15.82
C ASP A 70 17.88 12.96 -15.69
N ILE A 71 18.56 13.98 -16.24
CA ILE A 71 20.01 14.13 -16.14
C ILE A 71 20.43 14.24 -14.67
N ASN A 72 21.47 13.51 -14.28
CA ASN A 72 22.00 13.43 -12.91
C ASN A 72 21.02 12.87 -11.85
N GLU A 73 19.92 12.25 -12.27
CA GLU A 73 19.06 11.48 -11.38
C GLU A 73 19.49 10.00 -11.42
N PRO A 74 19.71 9.34 -10.27
CA PRO A 74 20.01 7.92 -10.26
C PRO A 74 18.80 7.09 -10.72
N VAL A 75 19.02 5.91 -11.30
CA VAL A 75 17.95 4.92 -11.53
C VAL A 75 17.53 4.23 -10.22
N THR A 76 16.38 3.56 -10.20
CA THR A 76 15.98 2.68 -9.08
C THR A 76 15.74 1.27 -9.50
N ASP A 77 16.23 0.34 -8.69
CA ASP A 77 15.85 -1.06 -8.77
C ASP A 77 14.36 -1.25 -8.45
N GLY A 78 13.78 -2.31 -9.00
CA GLY A 78 12.43 -2.73 -8.67
C GLY A 78 12.37 -3.38 -7.30
N TYR A 79 11.22 -3.32 -6.66
CA TYR A 79 11.01 -3.89 -5.34
C TYR A 79 9.57 -4.37 -5.15
N PHE A 80 9.38 -5.23 -4.16
CA PHE A 80 8.08 -5.77 -3.81
C PHE A 80 7.85 -5.62 -2.31
N LEU A 81 6.73 -5.01 -1.95
CA LEU A 81 6.31 -4.82 -0.57
C LEU A 81 5.13 -5.73 -0.26
N PHE A 82 5.15 -6.28 0.95
CA PHE A 82 4.03 -7.05 1.49
C PHE A 82 3.48 -6.31 2.71
N HIS A 83 2.16 -6.19 2.78
CA HIS A 83 1.47 -5.54 3.89
C HIS A 83 0.38 -6.47 4.41
N ALA A 84 0.06 -6.33 5.68
CA ALA A 84 -1.06 -7.03 6.30
C ALA A 84 -1.84 -6.06 7.20
N SER A 85 -3.14 -6.25 7.26
CA SER A 85 -3.99 -5.51 8.19
C SER A 85 -5.08 -6.39 8.76
N ALA A 86 -5.50 -6.04 9.96
CA ALA A 86 -6.67 -6.61 10.61
C ALA A 86 -7.42 -5.49 11.31
N SER A 87 -8.74 -5.56 11.28
CA SER A 87 -9.61 -4.65 12.01
C SER A 87 -10.76 -5.42 12.64
N TRP A 88 -11.25 -4.89 13.74
CA TRP A 88 -12.40 -5.42 14.44
C TRP A 88 -13.23 -4.27 14.94
N LYS A 89 -14.52 -4.25 14.62
CA LYS A 89 -15.47 -3.27 15.15
C LYS A 89 -16.62 -4.00 15.82
N LYS A 90 -17.00 -3.56 17.01
CA LYS A 90 -18.14 -4.12 17.75
C LYS A 90 -18.90 -3.05 18.50
N LYS A 91 -20.22 -3.17 18.48
CA LYS A 91 -21.12 -2.34 19.28
C LYS A 91 -21.12 -2.81 20.73
N ILE A 92 -21.00 -1.88 21.67
CA ILE A 92 -21.12 -2.12 23.11
C ILE A 92 -22.12 -1.10 23.64
N ASN A 93 -23.31 -1.57 24.04
CA ASN A 93 -24.46 -0.72 24.38
C ASN A 93 -24.87 0.22 23.23
N GLN A 94 -24.70 1.54 23.40
CA GLN A 94 -24.98 2.55 22.37
C GLN A 94 -23.72 2.96 21.60
N ASP A 95 -22.55 2.52 22.05
CA ASP A 95 -21.24 2.95 21.58
C ASP A 95 -20.62 1.91 20.64
N TYR A 96 -19.54 2.29 19.96
CA TYR A 96 -18.69 1.37 19.21
C TYR A 96 -17.24 1.39 19.66
N ILE A 97 -16.63 0.21 19.73
CA ILE A 97 -15.18 0.04 19.84
C ILE A 97 -14.65 -0.53 18.53
N SER A 98 -13.59 0.09 18.01
CA SER A 98 -12.85 -0.41 16.86
C SER A 98 -11.37 -0.59 17.21
N LEU A 99 -10.81 -1.70 16.78
CA LEU A 99 -9.39 -2.03 16.85
C LEU A 99 -8.85 -2.14 15.43
N PHE A 100 -7.67 -1.58 15.18
CA PHE A 100 -6.96 -1.71 13.91
C PHE A 100 -5.52 -2.10 14.18
N LEU A 101 -5.05 -3.08 13.43
CA LEU A 101 -3.66 -3.52 13.38
C LEU A 101 -3.20 -3.45 11.94
N ARG A 102 -2.03 -2.83 11.69
CA ARG A 102 -1.43 -2.76 10.36
C ARG A 102 0.06 -3.03 10.46
N ALA A 103 0.52 -3.99 9.66
CA ALA A 103 1.93 -4.24 9.43
C ALA A 103 2.26 -3.81 8.00
N ASN A 104 3.06 -2.77 7.86
CA ASN A 104 3.58 -2.33 6.57
C ASN A 104 4.99 -2.86 6.37
N ASN A 105 5.32 -3.22 5.12
CA ASN A 105 6.61 -3.81 4.76
C ASN A 105 6.95 -5.01 5.68
N LEU A 106 6.06 -6.01 5.68
CA LEU A 106 6.05 -7.16 6.60
C LEU A 106 7.38 -7.93 6.61
N PHE A 107 8.11 -7.91 5.49
CA PHE A 107 9.40 -8.61 5.33
C PHE A 107 10.62 -7.70 5.50
N ASP A 108 10.44 -6.46 5.96
CA ASP A 108 11.51 -5.48 6.12
C ASP A 108 12.34 -5.32 4.83
N THR A 109 11.66 -5.33 3.67
CA THR A 109 12.31 -5.16 2.37
C THR A 109 13.01 -3.81 2.35
N TYR A 110 14.31 -3.79 2.06
CA TYR A 110 15.05 -2.56 1.77
C TYR A 110 14.63 -2.03 0.41
N TYR A 111 14.24 -0.75 0.33
CA TYR A 111 13.86 -0.14 -0.95
C TYR A 111 14.14 1.36 -0.99
N LEU A 112 14.34 1.86 -2.20
CA LEU A 112 14.49 3.27 -2.51
C LEU A 112 13.32 3.69 -3.40
N ASN A 113 12.49 4.59 -2.92
CA ASN A 113 11.38 5.12 -3.71
C ASN A 113 11.90 6.12 -4.74
N ASN A 114 11.61 5.90 -6.04
CA ASN A 114 12.06 6.80 -7.10
C ASN A 114 11.56 8.23 -6.93
N MET A 115 10.40 8.43 -6.29
CA MET A 115 9.84 9.75 -6.02
C MET A 115 10.43 10.45 -4.80
N SER A 116 11.26 9.77 -4.02
CA SER A 116 11.83 10.29 -2.79
C SER A 116 13.14 11.02 -3.04
N ARG A 117 13.28 12.23 -2.50
CA ARG A 117 14.54 12.98 -2.56
C ARG A 117 15.65 12.35 -1.72
N TYR A 118 15.30 11.64 -0.65
CA TYR A 118 16.26 10.99 0.26
C TYR A 118 17.08 9.90 -0.43
N ARG A 119 16.54 9.33 -1.50
CA ARG A 119 17.24 8.37 -2.36
C ARG A 119 18.55 8.88 -2.93
N ILE A 120 18.67 10.17 -3.23
CA ILE A 120 19.92 10.77 -3.74
C ILE A 120 21.05 10.58 -2.72
N LEU A 121 20.71 10.48 -1.43
CA LEU A 121 21.64 10.22 -0.33
C LEU A 121 21.72 8.72 0.03
N ASN A 122 21.14 7.83 -0.79
CA ASN A 122 20.98 6.39 -0.52
C ASN A 122 20.30 6.08 0.82
N LEU A 123 19.36 6.93 1.24
CA LEU A 123 18.56 6.68 2.44
C LEU A 123 17.31 5.88 2.05
N PRO A 124 17.13 4.67 2.61
CA PRO A 124 15.95 3.85 2.34
C PRO A 124 14.69 4.46 2.94
N GLU A 125 13.57 4.05 2.38
CA GLU A 125 12.26 4.32 2.96
C GLU A 125 12.02 3.48 4.23
N GLN A 126 10.87 3.66 4.87
CA GLN A 126 10.51 2.96 6.09
C GLN A 126 10.55 1.42 5.90
N GLY A 127 11.33 0.75 6.75
CA GLY A 127 11.35 -0.72 6.89
C GLY A 127 10.05 -1.28 7.48
N PHE A 128 10.14 -2.40 8.19
CA PHE A 128 9.00 -2.97 8.90
C PHE A 128 8.36 -1.96 9.86
N ASN A 129 7.05 -1.78 9.73
CA ASN A 129 6.29 -0.84 10.54
C ASN A 129 4.98 -1.47 11.04
N LEU A 130 4.84 -1.59 12.36
CA LEU A 130 3.65 -2.10 13.02
C LEU A 130 2.87 -0.95 13.68
N GLN A 131 1.58 -0.84 13.37
CA GLN A 131 0.69 0.18 13.91
C GLN A 131 -0.51 -0.50 14.58
N PHE A 132 -0.87 0.00 15.75
CA PHE A 132 -2.06 -0.41 16.49
C PHE A 132 -2.88 0.82 16.85
N LEU A 133 -4.19 0.78 16.60
CA LEU A 133 -5.11 1.87 16.89
C LEU A 133 -6.35 1.32 17.59
N VAL A 134 -6.74 2.00 18.67
CA VAL A 134 -8.02 1.81 19.34
C VAL A 134 -8.86 3.05 19.13
N ARG A 135 -10.12 2.87 18.74
CA ARG A 135 -11.10 3.94 18.56
C ARG A 135 -12.35 3.62 19.35
N TYR A 136 -12.82 4.60 20.11
CA TYR A 136 -14.09 4.57 20.83
C TYR A 136 -15.00 5.65 20.24
N GLU A 137 -16.22 5.28 19.87
CA GLU A 137 -17.25 6.16 19.28
C GLU A 137 -18.46 6.15 20.23
N PHE A 138 -18.78 7.30 20.82
CA PHE A 138 -19.94 7.53 21.69
C PHE A 138 -21.18 7.99 20.91
#